data_AF-A0A8A1M6V3-F1
#
_entry.id   AF-A0A8A1M6V3-F1
#
_cell.length_a   1.000
_cell.length_b   1.000
_cell.length_c   1.000
_cell.angle_alpha   90.00
_cell.angle_beta   90.00
_cell.angle_gamma   90.00
#
_symmetry.space_group_name_H-M   'P 1'
#
loop_
_entity.id
_entity.type
_entity.pdbx_description
1 polymer ?
#
loop_
_entity_poly.entity_id
_entity_poly.type
_entity_poly.pdbx_seq_one_letter_code
_entity_poly.pdbx_strand_id
1 'polypeptide(L)'
;MVAVEGRSHDRALTFSSLRHHITSLAQRDGFRDPLRVHGIRGGMANKIDPNASTASRNQGLDHKNSATFVKYQSQLKSLDMQALFYDLKPDYECRDMERSEPDKYPILTSERTTLYSIKARKLRSKRQDFTASWWAASYDEYIAGNEFNEKDTTNLFDIYSKYIPERARLKENLFKEASLDSEVGRQCLQDAVNLCMSTERVAYYPGLSPVDGLCPVCSCSMSSVSLQFRAKHILQCRRKSMNAAPYQQQYQNGKRAHRRVGRVFLEFCYLCTLFCNDEADWARHCKTHLQNLQPRCGRLTFRYTLVAPGFCPFCLGDERMPPERRFTQWMKTATLLNHIDNQHLSKLSFEKAILCPHPCCGDTNYKGVTGLKRHFYNVHTLRESRSNCVSRKRTWDFSDDRAQLDEARPVENSGVDRATVEESCQPRDQCDGPPQPASKKRRSSP
;
A
#
# COMPACT_ATOMS: atom_id res chain seq x y z
N MET A 1 -6.04 22.87 1.68
CA MET A 1 -7.26 22.16 1.24
C MET A 1 -7.27 22.19 -0.28
N VAL A 2 -7.51 21.07 -0.95
CA VAL A 2 -7.69 21.09 -2.42
C VAL A 2 -9.17 21.38 -2.63
N ALA A 3 -9.49 22.60 -3.06
CA ALA A 3 -10.83 22.98 -3.46
C ALA A 3 -11.13 22.39 -4.85
N VAL A 4 -12.40 22.46 -5.25
CA VAL A 4 -12.91 21.98 -6.54
C VAL A 4 -12.18 22.62 -7.73
N GLU A 5 -11.57 23.79 -7.53
CA GLU A 5 -10.89 24.61 -8.55
C GLU A 5 -9.36 24.43 -8.62
N GLY A 6 -8.78 23.48 -7.87
CA GLY A 6 -7.34 23.21 -7.88
C GLY A 6 -6.56 23.74 -6.67
N ARG A 7 -5.24 23.93 -6.82
CA ARG A 7 -4.38 24.50 -5.76
C ARG A 7 -4.70 25.98 -5.61
N SER A 8 -5.13 26.41 -4.42
CA SER A 8 -5.30 27.85 -4.20
C SER A 8 -3.94 28.55 -4.16
N HIS A 9 -3.83 29.69 -4.82
CA HIS A 9 -2.57 30.43 -4.99
C HIS A 9 -2.04 31.01 -3.67
N ASP A 10 -2.90 31.12 -2.68
CA ASP A 10 -2.67 31.75 -1.37
C ASP A 10 -2.51 30.74 -0.21
N ARG A 11 -2.75 29.43 -0.43
CA ARG A 11 -2.75 28.43 0.66
C ARG A 11 -1.76 27.31 0.44
N ALA A 12 -0.95 27.07 1.46
CA ALA A 12 -0.04 25.92 1.50
C ALA A 12 -0.79 24.58 1.47
N LEU A 13 -0.16 23.57 0.84
CA LEU A 13 -0.65 22.20 0.89
C LEU A 13 -0.55 21.66 2.32
N THR A 14 -1.63 21.07 2.80
CA THR A 14 -1.58 20.34 4.08
C THR A 14 -0.73 19.09 3.93
N PHE A 15 -0.10 18.64 5.01
CA PHE A 15 0.62 17.38 5.03
C PHE A 15 -0.26 16.19 4.58
N SER A 16 -1.53 16.17 5.00
CA SER A 16 -2.51 15.16 4.59
C SER A 16 -2.73 15.15 3.07
N SER A 17 -2.83 16.33 2.45
CA SER A 17 -2.98 16.48 0.99
C SER A 17 -1.71 16.02 0.25
N LEU A 18 -0.53 16.44 0.73
CA LEU A 18 0.76 16.03 0.17
C LEU A 18 0.93 14.50 0.23
N ARG A 19 0.66 13.90 1.40
CA ARG A 19 0.69 12.45 1.60
C ARG A 19 -0.26 11.72 0.64
N HIS A 20 -1.47 12.24 0.47
CA HIS A 20 -2.45 11.65 -0.44
C HIS A 20 -1.98 11.69 -1.89
N HIS A 21 -1.44 12.83 -2.36
CA HIS A 21 -0.93 12.98 -3.73
C HIS A 21 0.26 12.05 -4.00
N ILE A 22 1.23 11.99 -3.09
CA ILE A 22 2.40 11.10 -3.24
C ILE A 22 1.97 9.63 -3.28
N THR A 23 1.01 9.25 -2.43
CA THR A 23 0.48 7.87 -2.42
C THR A 23 -0.29 7.55 -3.70
N SER A 24 -1.12 8.49 -4.16
CA SER A 24 -1.92 8.34 -5.39
C SER A 24 -1.04 8.28 -6.63
N LEU A 25 0.00 9.11 -6.71
CA LEU A 25 1.00 9.07 -7.79
C LEU A 25 1.70 7.71 -7.83
N ALA A 26 2.21 7.24 -6.69
CA ALA A 26 2.83 5.92 -6.60
C ALA A 26 1.88 4.80 -7.05
N GLN A 27 0.60 4.86 -6.68
CA GLN A 27 -0.41 3.87 -7.13
C GLN A 27 -0.69 3.94 -8.63
N ARG A 28 -0.76 5.14 -9.20
CA ARG A 28 -0.96 5.36 -10.64
C ARG A 28 0.24 4.86 -11.45
N ASP A 29 1.44 5.05 -10.92
CA ASP A 29 2.70 4.65 -11.56
C ASP A 29 3.06 3.18 -11.27
N GLY A 30 2.14 2.41 -10.67
CA GLY A 30 2.31 0.97 -10.47
C GLY A 30 3.24 0.58 -9.34
N PHE A 31 3.67 1.51 -8.48
CA PHE A 31 4.48 1.17 -7.31
C PHE A 31 3.72 0.24 -6.38
N ARG A 32 4.35 -0.90 -6.11
CA ARG A 32 3.80 -1.96 -5.28
C ARG A 32 3.65 -1.55 -3.81
N ASP A 33 4.59 -0.73 -3.34
CA ASP A 33 4.64 -0.17 -1.99
C ASP A 33 4.20 1.30 -1.95
N PRO A 34 3.46 1.73 -0.92
CA PRO A 34 3.09 3.14 -0.77
C PRO A 34 4.34 3.99 -0.53
N LEU A 35 4.64 4.90 -1.46
CA LEU A 35 5.67 5.92 -1.29
C LEU A 35 5.29 6.86 -0.13
N ARG A 36 6.18 7.04 0.85
CA ARG A 36 5.96 7.86 2.04
C ARG A 36 6.94 9.02 2.09
N VAL A 37 6.48 10.19 2.55
CA VAL A 37 7.32 11.37 2.83
C VAL A 37 8.49 11.01 3.77
N HIS A 38 8.24 10.18 4.79
CA HIS A 38 9.29 9.69 5.69
C HIS A 38 10.30 8.76 5.00
N GLY A 39 9.87 7.96 4.02
CA GLY A 39 10.77 7.10 3.24
C GLY A 39 11.73 7.93 2.37
N ILE A 40 11.19 8.97 1.73
CA ILE A 40 11.97 9.94 0.95
C ILE A 40 13.02 10.64 1.84
N ARG A 41 12.61 11.07 3.04
CA ARG A 41 13.51 11.68 4.02
C ARG A 41 14.58 10.70 4.54
N GLY A 42 14.23 9.43 4.75
CA GLY A 42 15.19 8.39 5.12
C GLY A 42 16.23 8.13 4.03
N GLY A 43 15.80 8.09 2.76
CA GLY A 43 16.71 7.99 1.62
C GLY A 43 17.70 9.16 1.58
N MET A 44 17.23 10.39 1.84
CA MET A 44 18.11 11.56 1.95
C MET A 44 19.12 11.44 3.12
N ALA A 45 18.68 10.97 4.28
CA ALA A 45 19.55 10.81 5.45
C ALA A 45 20.71 9.84 5.20
N ASN A 46 20.49 8.80 4.39
CA ASN A 46 21.52 7.83 4.02
C ASN A 46 22.54 8.38 3.02
N LYS A 47 22.17 9.41 2.26
CA LYS A 47 23.06 10.06 1.28
C LYS A 47 23.94 11.16 1.86
N ILE A 48 23.67 11.62 3.08
CA ILE A 48 24.55 12.57 3.76
C ILE A 48 25.83 11.83 4.17
N ASP A 49 26.98 12.34 3.71
CA ASP A 49 28.31 11.80 3.95
C ASP A 49 28.47 11.33 5.42
N PRO A 50 28.89 10.09 5.68
CA PRO A 50 29.17 9.61 7.03
C PRO A 50 30.29 10.40 7.73
N ASN A 51 31.19 11.04 6.98
CA ASN A 51 32.25 11.91 7.51
C ASN A 51 31.76 13.34 7.81
N ALA A 52 30.52 13.70 7.45
CA ALA A 52 29.96 14.99 7.80
C ALA A 52 29.72 15.09 9.31
N SER A 53 30.04 16.25 9.89
CA SER A 53 29.84 16.48 11.33
C SER A 53 28.38 16.24 11.74
N THR A 54 28.17 15.81 12.99
CA THR A 54 26.83 15.62 13.58
C THR A 54 25.97 16.88 13.45
N ALA A 55 26.57 18.06 13.58
CA ALA A 55 25.91 19.34 13.38
C ALA A 55 25.42 19.53 11.93
N SER A 56 26.26 19.20 10.93
CA SER A 56 25.90 19.28 9.51
C SER A 56 24.80 18.28 9.13
N ARG A 57 24.83 17.06 9.68
CA ARG A 57 23.77 16.05 9.51
C ARG A 57 22.43 16.53 10.08
N ASN A 58 22.46 17.12 11.28
CA ASN A 58 21.27 17.67 11.93
C ASN A 58 20.69 18.88 11.19
N GLN A 59 21.54 19.75 10.64
CA GLN A 59 21.13 20.89 9.81
C GLN A 59 20.52 20.45 8.47
N GLY A 60 21.08 19.41 7.82
CA GLY A 60 20.55 18.86 6.57
C GLY A 60 19.11 18.35 6.72
N LEU A 61 18.84 17.65 7.83
CA LEU A 61 17.54 17.09 8.16
C LEU A 61 16.64 18.04 8.96
N ASP A 62 17.12 19.18 9.45
CA ASP A 62 16.32 20.14 10.23
C ASP A 62 15.72 19.52 11.52
N HIS A 63 16.57 18.83 12.29
CA HIS A 63 16.19 18.28 13.60
C HIS A 63 16.47 19.29 14.72
N LYS A 64 15.46 19.49 15.59
CA LYS A 64 15.40 20.54 16.63
C LYS A 64 16.37 20.37 17.81
N ASN A 65 17.15 19.29 17.87
CA ASN A 65 18.04 18.98 18.98
C ASN A 65 19.46 18.69 18.46
N SER A 66 20.49 19.29 19.04
CA SER A 66 21.32 18.61 20.05
C SER A 66 21.67 19.47 21.27
N ALA A 67 20.70 20.24 21.79
CA ALA A 67 20.77 21.34 22.77
C ALA A 67 21.31 22.66 22.21
N THR A 68 20.43 23.46 21.59
CA THR A 68 20.21 24.91 21.82
C THR A 68 19.58 25.54 20.56
N PHE A 69 18.37 26.12 20.71
CA PHE A 69 17.50 26.55 19.61
C PHE A 69 17.77 27.97 19.05
N VAL A 70 18.75 28.76 19.52
CA VAL A 70 18.64 30.22 19.35
C VAL A 70 19.57 30.87 18.34
N LYS A 71 20.61 30.23 17.78
CA LYS A 71 21.61 31.06 17.10
C LYS A 71 21.28 31.58 15.69
N TYR A 72 20.65 30.85 14.75
CA TYR A 72 20.48 31.40 13.39
C TYR A 72 19.33 30.83 12.56
N GLN A 73 18.11 31.30 12.81
CA GLN A 73 16.88 30.97 12.09
C GLN A 73 16.86 31.39 10.58
N SER A 74 18.02 31.73 9.99
CA SER A 74 18.18 31.93 8.54
C SER A 74 19.58 31.63 7.99
N GLN A 75 20.44 30.89 8.69
CA GLN A 75 21.77 30.57 8.13
C GLN A 75 21.69 29.42 7.13
N LEU A 76 21.97 29.77 5.86
CA LEU A 76 22.28 28.89 4.74
C LEU A 76 22.81 27.51 5.21
N LYS A 77 22.09 26.43 4.84
CA LYS A 77 22.47 25.05 5.18
C LYS A 77 23.89 24.80 4.67
N SER A 78 24.87 24.39 5.45
CA SER A 78 26.27 24.21 5.01
C SER A 78 26.48 23.18 3.87
N LEU A 79 25.55 22.24 3.71
CA LEU A 79 25.61 21.17 2.73
C LEU A 79 24.78 21.50 1.48
N ASP A 80 25.34 21.23 0.28
CA ASP A 80 24.56 21.19 -0.97
C ASP A 80 23.73 19.90 -1.01
N MET A 81 22.58 19.95 -0.34
CA MET A 81 21.66 18.82 -0.23
C MET A 81 21.12 18.38 -1.59
N GLN A 82 21.05 19.29 -2.57
CA GLN A 82 20.52 18.97 -3.89
C GLN A 82 21.55 18.19 -4.71
N ALA A 83 22.82 18.57 -4.67
CA ALA A 83 23.92 17.78 -5.25
C ALA A 83 23.99 16.39 -4.61
N LEU A 84 23.94 16.30 -3.27
CA LEU A 84 23.92 15.03 -2.55
C LEU A 84 22.73 14.14 -2.95
N PHE A 85 21.53 14.72 -3.07
CA PHE A 85 20.35 13.96 -3.51
C PHE A 85 20.53 13.30 -4.88
N TYR A 86 21.29 13.95 -5.76
CA TYR A 86 21.61 13.49 -7.11
C TYR A 86 22.96 12.76 -7.22
N ASP A 87 23.61 12.41 -6.11
CA ASP A 87 24.93 11.76 -6.05
C ASP A 87 26.04 12.54 -6.79
N LEU A 88 25.93 13.87 -6.79
CA LEU A 88 26.89 14.78 -7.37
C LEU A 88 27.87 15.26 -6.30
N LYS A 89 29.12 15.53 -6.68
CA LYS A 89 30.13 16.10 -5.77
C LYS A 89 29.61 17.45 -5.23
N PRO A 90 29.41 17.58 -3.91
CA PRO A 90 28.96 18.83 -3.31
C PRO A 90 30.02 19.92 -3.52
N ASP A 91 29.56 21.14 -3.79
CA ASP A 91 30.44 22.29 -3.96
C ASP A 91 30.55 23.03 -2.64
N TYR A 92 31.70 22.84 -1.99
CA TYR A 92 32.00 23.44 -0.69
C TYR A 92 32.54 24.87 -0.82
N GLU A 93 33.23 25.19 -1.94
CA GLU A 93 33.93 26.46 -2.13
C GLU A 93 33.01 27.60 -2.54
N CYS A 94 31.97 27.33 -3.32
CA CYS A 94 31.13 28.41 -3.82
C CYS A 94 30.27 29.11 -2.74
N ARG A 95 30.33 28.62 -1.50
CA ARG A 95 29.52 29.06 -0.37
C ARG A 95 30.23 30.02 0.57
N ASP A 96 31.57 30.02 0.56
CA ASP A 96 32.35 31.03 1.28
C ASP A 96 32.25 32.40 0.59
N MET A 97 32.04 32.43 -0.74
CA MET A 97 31.75 33.66 -1.49
C MET A 97 30.37 34.27 -1.21
N GLU A 98 29.36 33.48 -0.83
CA GLU A 98 28.03 34.01 -0.43
C GLU A 98 28.09 34.80 0.88
N ARG A 99 29.17 34.62 1.67
CA ARG A 99 29.43 35.37 2.90
C ARG A 99 30.01 36.77 2.63
N SER A 100 30.45 37.06 1.40
CA SER A 100 30.96 38.37 1.00
C SER A 100 29.91 39.16 0.21
N GLU A 101 29.72 40.43 0.60
CA GLU A 101 28.71 41.37 0.10
C GLU A 101 28.63 41.41 -1.45
N PRO A 102 27.55 40.87 -2.07
CA PRO A 102 27.42 40.76 -3.53
C PRO A 102 27.42 42.12 -4.25
N ASP A 103 26.95 43.17 -3.56
CA ASP A 103 26.78 44.50 -4.13
C ASP A 103 28.11 45.22 -4.40
N LYS A 104 29.21 44.77 -3.79
CA LYS A 104 30.54 45.34 -3.99
C LYS A 104 31.25 44.85 -5.26
N TYR A 105 30.80 43.74 -5.87
CA TYR A 105 31.54 43.07 -6.95
C TYR A 105 30.64 42.57 -8.10
N PRO A 106 30.14 43.49 -8.95
CA PRO A 106 29.19 43.16 -10.03
C PRO A 106 29.79 42.25 -11.11
N ILE A 107 31.08 42.39 -11.40
CA ILE A 107 31.79 41.55 -12.38
C ILE A 107 31.83 40.08 -11.91
N LEU A 108 32.20 39.85 -10.65
CA LEU A 108 32.23 38.50 -10.05
C LEU A 108 30.84 37.87 -9.98
N THR A 109 29.79 38.69 -9.83
CA THR A 109 28.39 38.22 -9.85
C THR A 109 27.94 37.74 -11.22
N SER A 110 28.34 38.44 -12.29
CA SER A 110 28.08 38.03 -13.68
C SER A 110 28.84 36.75 -14.03
N GLU A 111 30.11 36.67 -13.63
CA GLU A 111 30.96 35.50 -13.85
C GLU A 111 30.43 34.26 -13.12
N ARG A 112 30.01 34.42 -11.85
CA ARG A 112 29.33 33.38 -11.06
C ARG A 112 28.05 32.87 -11.73
N THR A 113 27.21 33.76 -12.26
CA THR A 113 25.96 33.37 -12.94
C THR A 113 26.25 32.51 -14.18
N THR A 114 27.31 32.85 -14.90
CA THR A 114 27.78 32.10 -16.07
C THR A 114 28.32 30.73 -15.65
N LEU A 115 29.16 30.67 -14.61
CA LEU A 115 29.71 29.42 -14.08
C LEU A 115 28.62 28.48 -13.52
N TYR A 116 27.62 29.02 -12.83
CA TYR A 116 26.45 28.25 -12.36
C TYR A 116 25.61 27.70 -13.49
N SER A 117 25.42 28.48 -14.56
CA SER A 117 24.69 28.02 -15.74
C SER A 117 25.43 26.89 -16.46
N ILE A 118 26.76 26.98 -16.56
CA ILE A 118 27.64 25.93 -17.10
C ILE A 118 27.60 24.68 -16.22
N LYS A 119 27.75 24.84 -14.89
CA LYS A 119 27.66 23.76 -13.90
C LYS A 119 26.30 23.05 -13.99
N ALA A 120 25.20 23.80 -13.97
CA ALA A 120 23.85 23.24 -14.07
C ALA A 120 23.65 22.43 -15.36
N ARG A 121 24.18 22.90 -16.50
CA ARG A 121 24.13 22.17 -17.77
C ARG A 121 24.95 20.88 -17.73
N LYS A 122 26.19 20.92 -17.21
CA LYS A 122 27.03 19.73 -17.03
C LYS A 122 26.39 18.71 -16.08
N LEU A 123 25.80 19.18 -14.97
CA LEU A 123 25.10 18.34 -14.01
C LEU A 123 23.86 17.67 -14.62
N ARG A 124 23.08 18.38 -15.45
CA ARG A 124 21.94 17.80 -16.17
C ARG A 124 22.38 16.67 -17.11
N SER A 125 23.46 16.87 -17.87
CA SER A 125 24.03 15.85 -18.75
C SER A 125 24.51 14.63 -17.96
N LYS A 126 25.37 14.84 -16.94
CA LYS A 126 25.88 13.77 -16.08
C LYS A 126 24.77 12.99 -15.36
N ARG A 127 23.69 13.67 -14.98
CA ARG A 127 22.52 13.05 -14.35
C ARG A 127 21.75 12.16 -15.32
N GLN A 128 21.62 12.55 -16.59
CA GLN A 128 21.04 11.69 -17.62
C GLN A 128 21.87 10.41 -17.79
N ASP A 129 23.19 10.55 -17.91
CA ASP A 129 24.11 9.41 -18.06
C ASP A 129 24.10 8.50 -16.82
N PHE A 130 24.13 9.09 -15.62
CA PHE A 130 24.03 8.35 -14.37
C PHE A 130 22.71 7.61 -14.25
N THR A 131 21.59 8.26 -14.59
CA THR A 131 20.27 7.61 -14.54
C THR A 131 20.25 6.42 -15.49
N ALA A 132 20.71 6.58 -16.73
CA ALA A 132 20.79 5.49 -17.70
C ALA A 132 21.69 4.34 -17.20
N SER A 133 22.88 4.67 -16.68
CA SER A 133 23.83 3.68 -16.17
C SER A 133 23.33 2.94 -14.93
N TRP A 134 22.68 3.65 -13.99
CA TRP A 134 22.08 3.07 -12.79
C TRP A 134 20.92 2.12 -13.14
N TRP A 135 20.07 2.52 -14.09
CA TRP A 135 19.02 1.63 -14.60
C TRP A 135 19.60 0.39 -15.28
N ALA A 136 20.72 0.50 -16.00
CA ALA A 136 21.34 -0.66 -16.66
C ALA A 136 22.04 -1.62 -15.67
N ALA A 137 22.70 -1.11 -14.63
CA ALA A 137 23.50 -1.94 -13.72
C ALA A 137 22.72 -2.38 -12.46
N SER A 138 22.04 -1.44 -11.80
CA SER A 138 21.44 -1.68 -10.48
C SER A 138 20.02 -2.20 -10.54
N TYR A 139 19.28 -1.96 -11.64
CA TYR A 139 17.94 -2.50 -11.78
C TYR A 139 17.96 -4.02 -11.96
N ASP A 140 18.84 -4.54 -12.81
CA ASP A 140 18.93 -5.98 -13.06
C ASP A 140 19.41 -6.76 -11.83
N GLU A 141 20.40 -6.24 -11.09
CA GLU A 141 20.83 -6.81 -9.81
C GLU A 141 19.73 -6.72 -8.73
N TYR A 142 19.02 -5.58 -8.64
CA TYR A 142 17.89 -5.41 -7.74
C TYR A 142 16.73 -6.35 -8.06
N ILE A 143 16.45 -6.58 -9.35
CA ILE A 143 15.40 -7.49 -9.79
C ILE A 143 15.79 -8.95 -9.52
N ALA A 144 17.02 -9.33 -9.83
CA ALA A 144 17.55 -10.68 -9.64
C ALA A 144 17.64 -11.07 -8.15
N GLY A 145 18.10 -10.17 -7.27
CA GLY A 145 18.27 -10.45 -5.84
C GLY A 145 16.98 -10.47 -5.01
N ASN A 146 15.85 -10.03 -5.56
CA ASN A 146 14.57 -9.93 -4.85
C ASN A 146 13.48 -10.88 -5.38
N GLU A 147 13.82 -11.78 -6.31
CA GLU A 147 12.89 -12.80 -6.84
C GLU A 147 11.57 -12.18 -7.34
N PHE A 148 11.60 -11.00 -7.98
CA PHE A 148 10.39 -10.32 -8.49
C PHE A 148 9.71 -11.03 -9.67
N ASN A 149 10.13 -12.25 -10.00
CA ASN A 149 9.57 -13.06 -11.07
C ASN A 149 8.10 -13.40 -10.82
N GLU A 150 7.67 -13.35 -9.55
CA GLU A 150 6.31 -13.61 -9.14
C GLU A 150 5.48 -12.32 -9.02
N LYS A 151 4.42 -12.23 -9.82
CA LYS A 151 3.46 -11.12 -9.78
C LYS A 151 2.04 -11.57 -10.06
N ASP A 152 1.08 -10.86 -9.46
CA ASP A 152 -0.33 -10.95 -9.84
C ASP A 152 -0.50 -10.51 -11.30
N THR A 153 -0.92 -11.43 -12.15
CA THR A 153 -1.20 -11.19 -13.58
C THR A 153 -2.64 -10.75 -13.84
N THR A 154 -3.47 -10.65 -12.80
CA THR A 154 -4.89 -10.32 -12.94
C THR A 154 -5.07 -8.93 -13.56
N ASN A 155 -5.84 -8.86 -14.64
CA ASN A 155 -6.17 -7.60 -15.29
C ASN A 155 -7.15 -6.77 -14.46
N LEU A 156 -6.64 -5.76 -13.75
CA LEU A 156 -7.46 -4.85 -12.94
C LEU A 156 -8.44 -4.02 -13.78
N PHE A 157 -8.10 -3.74 -15.04
CA PHE A 157 -8.98 -2.99 -15.93
C PHE A 157 -10.30 -3.73 -16.12
N ASP A 158 -10.25 -5.03 -16.38
CA ASP A 158 -11.46 -5.84 -16.60
C ASP A 158 -12.32 -5.93 -15.33
N ILE A 159 -11.71 -5.95 -14.15
CA ILE A 159 -12.45 -5.87 -12.88
C ILE A 159 -13.17 -4.52 -12.73
N TYR A 160 -12.47 -3.42 -12.99
CA TYR A 160 -13.02 -2.07 -12.81
C TYR A 160 -14.04 -1.69 -13.88
N SER A 161 -13.95 -2.25 -15.08
CA SER A 161 -14.84 -1.93 -16.21
C SER A 161 -16.32 -2.02 -15.85
N LYS A 162 -16.70 -3.00 -15.02
CA LYS A 162 -18.09 -3.22 -14.55
C LYS A 162 -18.65 -2.07 -13.71
N TYR A 163 -17.77 -1.29 -13.09
CA TYR A 163 -18.11 -0.18 -12.20
C TYR A 163 -17.97 1.19 -12.87
N ILE A 164 -17.45 1.22 -14.09
CA ILE A 164 -17.18 2.43 -14.86
C ILE A 164 -17.67 2.17 -16.30
N PRO A 165 -19.00 2.20 -16.53
CA PRO A 165 -19.56 1.85 -17.82
C PRO A 165 -19.03 2.73 -18.96
N GLU A 166 -18.69 3.99 -18.68
CA GLU A 166 -18.03 4.90 -19.63
C GLU A 166 -16.69 4.33 -20.11
N ARG A 167 -15.89 3.80 -19.19
CA ARG A 167 -14.60 3.19 -19.52
C ARG A 167 -14.75 1.88 -20.27
N ALA A 168 -15.78 1.09 -19.96
CA ALA A 168 -16.09 -0.14 -20.70
C ALA A 168 -16.46 0.18 -22.15
N ARG A 169 -17.35 1.14 -22.39
CA ARG A 169 -17.71 1.60 -23.74
C ARG A 169 -16.52 2.18 -24.50
N LEU A 170 -15.67 2.98 -23.84
CA LEU A 170 -14.45 3.49 -24.46
C LEU A 170 -13.50 2.36 -24.88
N LYS A 171 -13.34 1.31 -24.08
CA LYS A 171 -12.52 0.14 -24.45
C LYS A 171 -12.99 -0.46 -25.79
N GLU A 172 -14.30 -0.55 -25.99
CA GLU A 172 -14.91 -1.16 -27.16
C GLU A 172 -14.95 -0.23 -28.38
N ASN A 173 -15.12 1.07 -28.16
CA ASN A 173 -15.47 2.01 -29.23
C ASN A 173 -14.35 2.98 -29.61
N LEU A 174 -13.36 3.23 -28.74
CA LEU A 174 -12.35 4.27 -28.96
C LEU A 174 -11.51 4.04 -30.22
N PHE A 175 -11.32 2.79 -30.62
CA PHE A 175 -10.52 2.41 -31.79
C PHE A 175 -11.36 2.01 -33.01
N LYS A 176 -12.68 2.20 -32.97
CA LYS A 176 -13.53 1.96 -34.14
C LYS A 176 -13.38 3.13 -35.13
N GLU A 177 -13.18 2.80 -36.41
CA GLU A 177 -13.13 3.81 -37.47
C GLU A 177 -14.54 4.37 -37.71
N ALA A 178 -14.82 5.54 -37.13
CA ALA A 178 -16.07 6.27 -37.29
C ALA A 178 -15.83 7.78 -37.18
N SER A 179 -16.68 8.58 -37.83
CA SER A 179 -16.66 10.04 -37.67
C SER A 179 -17.00 10.44 -36.24
N LEU A 180 -16.43 11.55 -35.75
CA LEU A 180 -16.78 12.13 -34.44
C LEU A 180 -18.26 12.53 -34.34
N ASP A 181 -18.91 12.85 -35.47
CA ASP A 181 -20.33 13.19 -35.53
C ASP A 181 -21.25 11.98 -35.49
N SER A 182 -20.72 10.78 -35.66
CA SER A 182 -21.49 9.54 -35.54
C SER A 182 -21.97 9.34 -34.10
N GLU A 183 -22.99 8.49 -33.91
CA GLU A 183 -23.47 8.09 -32.59
C GLU A 183 -22.33 7.54 -31.72
N VAL A 184 -21.46 6.70 -32.30
CA VAL A 184 -20.30 6.12 -31.62
C VAL A 184 -19.27 7.19 -31.24
N GLY A 185 -18.96 8.11 -32.17
CA GLY A 185 -18.04 9.22 -31.95
C GLY A 185 -18.49 10.15 -30.82
N ARG A 186 -19.76 10.56 -30.86
CA ARG A 186 -20.38 11.39 -29.81
C ARG A 186 -20.42 10.69 -28.47
N GLN A 187 -20.76 9.40 -28.43
CA GLN A 187 -20.76 8.61 -27.20
C GLN A 187 -19.35 8.50 -26.59
N CYS A 188 -18.32 8.28 -27.40
CA CYS A 188 -16.93 8.26 -26.93
C CYS A 188 -16.51 9.61 -26.33
N LEU A 189 -16.81 10.72 -27.00
CA LEU A 189 -16.51 12.05 -26.49
C LEU A 189 -17.24 12.31 -25.16
N GLN A 190 -18.53 11.98 -25.09
CA GLN A 190 -19.33 12.14 -23.86
C GLN A 190 -18.78 11.29 -22.72
N ASP A 191 -18.38 10.04 -22.98
CA ASP A 191 -17.79 9.15 -21.98
C ASP A 191 -16.45 9.68 -21.48
N ALA A 192 -15.59 10.21 -22.35
CA ALA A 192 -14.34 10.84 -21.96
C ALA A 192 -14.58 12.08 -21.09
N VAL A 193 -15.52 12.94 -21.46
CA VAL A 193 -15.92 14.12 -20.66
C VAL A 193 -16.47 13.68 -19.31
N ASN A 194 -17.37 12.70 -19.26
CA ASN A 194 -17.94 12.19 -18.02
C ASN A 194 -16.86 11.66 -17.06
N LEU A 195 -15.86 10.94 -17.58
CA LEU A 195 -14.74 10.45 -16.78
C LEU A 195 -13.89 11.59 -16.19
N CYS A 196 -13.67 12.65 -16.95
CA CYS A 196 -12.91 13.83 -16.51
C CYS A 196 -13.69 14.70 -15.52
N MET A 197 -15.01 14.80 -15.67
CA MET A 197 -15.88 15.66 -14.86
C MET A 197 -16.47 14.95 -13.64
N SER A 198 -16.39 13.62 -13.56
CA SER A 198 -16.98 12.84 -12.46
C SER A 198 -16.38 13.23 -11.10
N THR A 199 -17.22 13.80 -10.24
CA THR A 199 -16.91 14.07 -8.83
C THR A 199 -17.22 12.89 -7.91
N GLU A 200 -17.80 11.81 -8.46
CA GLU A 200 -18.21 10.65 -7.68
C GLU A 200 -16.99 9.89 -7.16
N ARG A 201 -16.93 9.76 -5.84
CA ARG A 201 -15.85 9.08 -5.13
C ARG A 201 -16.17 7.63 -4.82
N VAL A 202 -17.43 7.22 -4.97
CA VAL A 202 -17.92 5.87 -4.68
C VAL A 202 -18.32 5.15 -5.96
N ALA A 203 -17.74 3.98 -6.20
CA ALA A 203 -18.25 3.07 -7.23
C ALA A 203 -19.46 2.31 -6.69
N TYR A 204 -20.54 2.18 -7.45
CA TYR A 204 -21.69 1.36 -7.04
C TYR A 204 -21.76 0.09 -7.86
N TYR A 205 -22.27 -0.99 -7.26
CA TYR A 205 -22.49 -2.22 -8.02
C TYR A 205 -23.51 -1.93 -9.15
N PRO A 206 -23.36 -2.56 -10.33
CA PRO A 206 -24.35 -2.48 -11.40
C PRO A 206 -25.79 -2.63 -10.90
N GLY A 207 -26.66 -1.71 -11.29
CA GLY A 207 -28.07 -1.68 -10.86
C GLY A 207 -28.32 -1.24 -9.40
N LEU A 208 -27.27 -0.87 -8.64
CA LEU A 208 -27.36 -0.43 -7.24
C LEU A 208 -26.80 0.99 -7.04
N SER A 209 -26.85 1.83 -8.07
CA SER A 209 -26.49 3.25 -7.98
C SER A 209 -27.58 4.04 -7.24
N PRO A 210 -27.21 5.12 -6.52
CA PRO A 210 -28.18 6.05 -5.96
C PRO A 210 -29.04 6.68 -7.06
N VAL A 211 -30.30 6.95 -6.73
CA VAL A 211 -31.22 7.72 -7.58
C VAL A 211 -31.43 9.06 -6.88
N ASP A 212 -31.13 10.16 -7.57
CA ASP A 212 -31.20 11.54 -7.02
C ASP A 212 -30.44 11.72 -5.69
N GLY A 213 -29.30 11.03 -5.56
CA GLY A 213 -28.48 11.05 -4.33
C GLY A 213 -29.08 10.27 -3.15
N LEU A 214 -30.16 9.51 -3.36
CA LEU A 214 -30.84 8.69 -2.37
C LEU A 214 -30.57 7.20 -2.60
N CYS A 215 -30.64 6.42 -1.52
CA CYS A 215 -30.62 4.96 -1.58
C CYS A 215 -31.86 4.47 -2.35
N PRO A 216 -31.72 3.64 -3.40
CA PRO A 216 -32.84 3.21 -4.24
C PRO A 216 -33.83 2.25 -3.56
N VAL A 217 -33.56 1.88 -2.29
CA VAL A 217 -34.38 0.91 -1.54
C VAL A 217 -35.09 1.54 -0.35
N CYS A 218 -34.40 2.39 0.42
CA CYS A 218 -34.96 3.02 1.62
C CYS A 218 -35.09 4.54 1.53
N SER A 219 -34.71 5.13 0.40
CA SER A 219 -34.73 6.57 0.15
C SER A 219 -33.87 7.41 1.11
N CYS A 220 -33.00 6.76 1.88
CA CYS A 220 -32.04 7.45 2.76
C CYS A 220 -31.05 8.26 1.94
N SER A 221 -30.79 9.50 2.34
CA SER A 221 -29.82 10.36 1.66
C SER A 221 -28.41 9.80 1.77
N MET A 222 -27.75 9.59 0.63
CA MET A 222 -26.40 9.05 0.57
C MET A 222 -25.36 10.02 1.14
N SER A 223 -25.66 11.31 1.22
CA SER A 223 -24.80 12.29 1.90
C SER A 223 -24.65 12.01 3.39
N SER A 224 -25.68 11.44 4.03
CA SER A 224 -25.66 11.05 5.45
C SER A 224 -24.83 9.79 5.73
N VAL A 225 -24.55 8.98 4.69
CA VAL A 225 -23.76 7.75 4.79
C VAL A 225 -22.31 8.03 4.39
N SER A 226 -21.37 7.70 5.27
CA SER A 226 -19.94 7.81 4.97
C SER A 226 -19.57 7.05 3.70
N LEU A 227 -18.68 7.61 2.88
CA LEU A 227 -18.29 7.09 1.55
C LEU A 227 -17.98 5.59 1.57
N GLN A 228 -17.22 5.13 2.57
CA GLN A 228 -16.81 3.74 2.75
C GLN A 228 -17.96 2.76 3.04
N PHE A 229 -19.14 3.26 3.36
CA PHE A 229 -20.32 2.46 3.68
C PHE A 229 -21.46 2.63 2.69
N ARG A 230 -21.37 3.54 1.71
CA ARG A 230 -22.46 3.84 0.77
C ARG A 230 -22.90 2.62 -0.05
N ALA A 231 -22.00 2.00 -0.80
CA ALA A 231 -22.34 0.79 -1.58
C ALA A 231 -22.77 -0.39 -0.69
N LYS A 232 -22.13 -0.53 0.49
CA LYS A 232 -22.50 -1.54 1.48
C LYS A 232 -23.91 -1.32 2.02
N HIS A 233 -24.30 -0.08 2.28
CA HIS A 233 -25.63 0.30 2.74
C HIS A 233 -26.69 -0.14 1.73
N ILE A 234 -26.54 0.23 0.45
CA ILE A 234 -27.50 -0.14 -0.59
C ILE A 234 -27.61 -1.67 -0.71
N LEU A 235 -26.47 -2.38 -0.70
CA LEU A 235 -26.45 -3.85 -0.73
C LEU A 235 -27.19 -4.46 0.48
N GLN A 236 -27.01 -3.91 1.68
CA GLN A 236 -27.68 -4.37 2.90
C GLN A 236 -29.17 -4.03 2.91
N CYS A 237 -29.56 -2.85 2.42
CA CYS A 237 -30.95 -2.47 2.27
C CYS A 237 -31.66 -3.40 1.28
N ARG A 238 -31.03 -3.72 0.16
CA ARG A 238 -31.55 -4.67 -0.84
C ARG A 238 -31.70 -6.08 -0.27
N ARG A 239 -30.75 -6.54 0.57
CA ARG A 239 -30.89 -7.80 1.31
C ARG A 239 -32.10 -7.75 2.27
N LYS A 240 -32.25 -6.65 3.01
CA LYS A 240 -33.36 -6.46 3.95
C LYS A 240 -34.72 -6.45 3.25
N SER A 241 -34.82 -5.81 2.09
CA SER A 241 -36.08 -5.77 1.31
C SER A 241 -36.49 -7.14 0.78
N MET A 242 -35.54 -8.08 0.62
CA MET A 242 -35.81 -9.48 0.25
C MET A 242 -35.97 -10.42 1.45
N ASN A 243 -36.16 -9.88 2.66
CA ASN A 243 -36.26 -10.66 3.90
C ASN A 243 -35.05 -11.62 4.14
N ALA A 244 -33.86 -11.23 3.66
CA ALA A 244 -32.66 -12.03 3.84
C ALA A 244 -31.93 -11.67 5.15
N ALA A 245 -31.05 -12.57 5.59
CA ALA A 245 -30.13 -12.27 6.68
C ALA A 245 -29.12 -11.17 6.27
N PRO A 246 -28.70 -10.29 7.20
CA PRO A 246 -27.71 -9.24 6.91
C PRO A 246 -26.36 -9.80 6.46
N TYR A 247 -26.04 -11.02 6.90
CA TYR A 247 -24.88 -11.79 6.53
C TYR A 247 -25.26 -13.27 6.44
N GLN A 248 -24.74 -13.95 5.42
CA GLN A 248 -24.82 -15.41 5.30
C GLN A 248 -23.53 -16.01 5.85
N GLN A 249 -23.35 -15.97 7.17
CA GLN A 249 -22.25 -16.69 7.80
C GLN A 249 -22.66 -18.16 7.96
N GLN A 250 -21.76 -19.07 7.60
CA GLN A 250 -21.86 -20.47 7.98
C GLN A 250 -21.18 -20.63 9.34
N TYR A 251 -21.90 -21.17 10.31
CA TYR A 251 -21.33 -21.49 11.63
C TYR A 251 -20.36 -22.67 11.51
N GLN A 252 -19.49 -22.87 12.51
CA GLN A 252 -18.54 -24.00 12.54
C GLN A 252 -19.22 -25.36 12.42
N ASN A 253 -20.48 -25.49 12.89
CA ASN A 253 -21.30 -26.70 12.75
C ASN A 253 -21.95 -26.86 11.35
N GLY A 254 -21.56 -26.06 10.37
CA GLY A 254 -22.08 -26.11 9.01
C GLY A 254 -23.48 -25.50 8.82
N LYS A 255 -24.19 -25.11 9.89
CA LYS A 255 -25.51 -24.47 9.77
C LYS A 255 -25.37 -23.06 9.20
N ARG A 256 -26.26 -22.71 8.27
CA ARG A 256 -26.34 -21.36 7.69
C ARG A 256 -27.18 -20.44 8.57
N ALA A 257 -26.76 -19.18 8.69
CA ALA A 257 -27.45 -18.18 9.50
C ALA A 257 -28.92 -17.98 9.12
N HIS A 258 -29.28 -18.02 7.83
CA HIS A 258 -30.67 -17.80 7.41
C HIS A 258 -31.64 -18.87 7.94
N ARG A 259 -31.24 -20.16 7.97
CA ARG A 259 -32.07 -21.26 8.48
C ARG A 259 -32.39 -21.09 9.96
N ARG A 260 -31.41 -20.60 10.74
CA ARG A 260 -31.59 -20.34 12.18
C ARG A 260 -32.59 -19.20 12.44
N VAL A 261 -32.61 -18.19 11.57
CA VAL A 261 -33.42 -16.98 11.76
C VAL A 261 -34.73 -17.04 10.93
N GLY A 262 -35.01 -18.15 10.24
CA GLY A 262 -36.19 -18.30 9.38
C GLY A 262 -36.23 -17.31 8.22
N ARG A 263 -35.08 -16.94 7.66
CA ARG A 263 -34.95 -15.94 6.58
C ARG A 263 -34.63 -16.58 5.24
N VAL A 264 -34.89 -15.84 4.16
CA VAL A 264 -34.62 -16.28 2.79
C VAL A 264 -33.11 -16.41 2.56
N PHE A 265 -32.71 -17.46 1.84
CA PHE A 265 -31.33 -17.59 1.36
C PHE A 265 -31.04 -16.52 0.32
N LEU A 266 -29.90 -15.84 0.47
CA LEU A 266 -29.49 -14.82 -0.48
C LEU A 266 -28.00 -14.57 -0.37
N GLU A 267 -27.26 -14.98 -1.39
CA GLU A 267 -25.85 -14.69 -1.56
C GLU A 267 -25.61 -13.61 -2.60
N PHE A 268 -24.49 -12.91 -2.47
CA PHE A 268 -24.07 -11.91 -3.45
C PHE A 268 -22.69 -12.29 -3.96
N CYS A 269 -22.57 -12.50 -5.27
CA CYS A 269 -21.28 -12.69 -5.91
C CYS A 269 -20.64 -11.33 -6.16
N TYR A 270 -19.52 -11.02 -5.50
CA TYR A 270 -18.83 -9.75 -5.70
C TYR A 270 -18.11 -9.70 -7.06
N LEU A 271 -17.70 -10.86 -7.61
CA LEU A 271 -17.05 -10.92 -8.93
C LEU A 271 -18.05 -10.68 -10.08
N CYS A 272 -19.27 -11.22 -9.96
CA CYS A 272 -20.32 -11.08 -10.97
C CYS A 272 -21.32 -9.95 -10.69
N THR A 273 -21.27 -9.35 -9.50
CA THR A 273 -22.18 -8.29 -9.03
C THR A 273 -23.66 -8.66 -9.09
N LEU A 274 -23.98 -9.92 -8.75
CA LEU A 274 -25.35 -10.45 -8.81
C LEU A 274 -25.76 -11.15 -7.52
N PHE A 275 -27.07 -11.27 -7.32
CA PHE A 275 -27.65 -12.02 -6.22
C PHE A 275 -28.05 -13.44 -6.64
N CYS A 276 -27.79 -14.42 -5.77
CA CYS A 276 -28.28 -15.78 -5.89
C CYS A 276 -29.23 -16.06 -4.71
N ASN A 277 -30.48 -16.39 -5.00
CA ASN A 277 -31.54 -16.63 -4.01
C ASN A 277 -31.78 -18.12 -3.72
N ASP A 278 -31.11 -19.01 -4.44
CA ASP A 278 -31.15 -20.47 -4.23
C ASP A 278 -29.76 -21.04 -3.89
N GLU A 279 -29.72 -22.02 -2.98
CA GLU A 279 -28.47 -22.63 -2.52
C GLU A 279 -27.80 -23.50 -3.59
N ALA A 280 -28.56 -24.25 -4.38
CA ALA A 280 -28.03 -25.10 -5.44
C ALA A 280 -27.51 -24.25 -6.60
N ASP A 281 -28.22 -23.16 -6.94
CA ASP A 281 -27.75 -22.17 -7.91
C ASP A 281 -26.47 -21.48 -7.45
N TRP A 282 -26.36 -21.14 -6.17
CA TRP A 282 -25.12 -20.59 -5.62
C TRP A 282 -23.97 -21.59 -5.72
N ALA A 283 -24.17 -22.85 -5.36
CA ALA A 283 -23.15 -23.89 -5.46
C ALA A 283 -22.69 -24.10 -6.91
N ARG A 284 -23.63 -24.15 -7.86
CA ARG A 284 -23.35 -24.22 -9.31
C ARG A 284 -22.59 -22.99 -9.79
N HIS A 285 -22.97 -21.80 -9.35
CA HIS A 285 -22.28 -20.55 -9.67
C HIS A 285 -20.84 -20.54 -9.12
N CYS A 286 -20.62 -20.99 -7.88
CA CYS A 286 -19.29 -21.16 -7.31
C CYS A 286 -18.44 -22.12 -8.14
N LYS A 287 -19.02 -23.24 -8.60
CA LYS A 287 -18.32 -24.20 -9.45
C LYS A 287 -17.82 -23.56 -10.75
N THR A 288 -18.63 -22.69 -11.38
CA THR A 288 -18.18 -21.98 -12.60
C THR A 288 -16.99 -21.05 -12.35
N HIS A 289 -16.90 -20.43 -11.17
CA HIS A 289 -15.72 -19.64 -10.80
C HIS A 289 -14.49 -20.51 -10.53
N LEU A 290 -14.67 -21.65 -9.85
CA LEU A 290 -13.57 -22.57 -9.56
C LEU A 290 -12.94 -23.16 -10.83
N GLN A 291 -13.73 -23.32 -11.91
CA GLN A 291 -13.25 -23.76 -13.22
C GLN A 291 -12.51 -22.67 -14.00
N ASN A 292 -12.67 -21.39 -13.63
CA ASN A 292 -12.11 -20.23 -14.32
C ASN A 292 -11.34 -19.33 -13.35
N LEU A 293 -10.62 -19.95 -12.40
CA LEU A 293 -9.91 -19.22 -11.35
C LEU A 293 -8.81 -18.33 -11.93
N GLN A 294 -8.67 -17.17 -11.29
CA GLN A 294 -7.55 -16.26 -11.48
C GLN A 294 -6.62 -16.38 -10.26
N PRO A 295 -5.32 -16.09 -10.40
CA PRO A 295 -4.37 -16.24 -9.30
C PRO A 295 -4.64 -15.30 -8.13
N ARG A 296 -5.37 -14.19 -8.32
CA ARG A 296 -5.66 -13.24 -7.24
C ARG A 296 -6.56 -13.83 -6.15
N CYS A 297 -6.07 -13.80 -4.91
CA CYS A 297 -6.85 -14.06 -3.70
C CYS A 297 -7.08 -12.80 -2.83
N GLY A 298 -6.35 -11.73 -3.10
CA GLY A 298 -6.37 -10.50 -2.33
C GLY A 298 -7.61 -9.67 -2.60
N ARG A 299 -8.20 -9.18 -1.50
CA ARG A 299 -9.32 -8.24 -1.52
C ARG A 299 -8.97 -6.97 -2.30
N LEU A 300 -9.89 -6.51 -3.16
CA LEU A 300 -9.74 -5.27 -3.92
C LEU A 300 -10.86 -4.28 -3.60
N THR A 301 -10.47 -3.03 -3.30
CA THR A 301 -11.42 -1.92 -3.15
C THR A 301 -11.15 -0.90 -4.24
N PHE A 302 -12.19 -0.46 -4.92
CA PHE A 302 -12.14 0.62 -5.90
C PHE A 302 -13.18 1.66 -5.54
N ARG A 303 -12.79 2.94 -5.48
CA ARG A 303 -13.67 4.07 -5.11
C ARG A 303 -14.55 3.70 -3.90
N TYR A 304 -13.92 3.38 -2.76
CA TYR A 304 -14.58 2.97 -1.50
C TYR A 304 -15.47 1.71 -1.53
N THR A 305 -15.56 1.00 -2.66
CA THR A 305 -16.42 -0.17 -2.83
C THR A 305 -15.61 -1.44 -2.98
N LEU A 306 -16.09 -2.52 -2.36
CA LEU A 306 -15.49 -3.84 -2.46
C LEU A 306 -15.80 -4.41 -3.85
N VAL A 307 -14.80 -4.46 -4.74
CA VAL A 307 -14.99 -4.92 -6.13
C VAL A 307 -14.48 -6.32 -6.38
N ALA A 308 -13.56 -6.81 -5.54
CA ALA A 308 -13.21 -8.22 -5.48
C ALA A 308 -13.07 -8.64 -4.00
N PRO A 309 -13.73 -9.72 -3.58
CA PRO A 309 -13.58 -10.23 -2.22
C PRO A 309 -12.21 -10.88 -2.08
N GLY A 310 -11.81 -11.15 -0.84
CA GLY A 310 -10.67 -12.01 -0.60
C GLY A 310 -11.06 -13.49 -0.69
N PHE A 311 -10.12 -14.34 -1.06
CA PHE A 311 -10.25 -15.80 -1.11
C PHE A 311 -9.10 -16.46 -0.34
N CYS A 312 -9.32 -17.65 0.18
CA CYS A 312 -8.26 -18.43 0.84
C CYS A 312 -7.62 -19.39 -0.18
N PRO A 313 -6.31 -19.29 -0.45
CA PRO A 313 -5.61 -20.21 -1.37
C PRO A 313 -5.82 -21.69 -1.03
N PHE A 314 -5.76 -22.02 0.27
CA PHE A 314 -5.99 -23.39 0.76
C PHE A 314 -7.40 -23.88 0.50
N CYS A 315 -8.42 -23.07 0.82
CA CYS A 315 -9.80 -23.47 0.57
C CYS A 315 -10.11 -23.60 -0.92
N LEU A 316 -9.52 -22.75 -1.77
CA LEU A 316 -9.67 -22.88 -3.22
C LEU A 316 -9.07 -24.20 -3.72
N GLY A 317 -7.92 -24.62 -3.19
CA GLY A 317 -7.24 -25.86 -3.56
C GLY A 317 -7.82 -27.16 -3.00
N ASP A 318 -8.62 -27.10 -1.94
CA ASP A 318 -9.14 -28.30 -1.30
C ASP A 318 -10.35 -28.89 -2.04
N GLU A 319 -10.09 -29.85 -2.93
CA GLU A 319 -11.10 -30.52 -3.74
C GLU A 319 -12.09 -31.39 -2.94
N ARG A 320 -11.79 -31.67 -1.66
CA ARG A 320 -12.68 -32.45 -0.78
C ARG A 320 -13.86 -31.60 -0.29
N MET A 321 -13.76 -30.29 -0.40
CA MET A 321 -14.82 -29.37 0.00
C MET A 321 -15.80 -29.08 -1.15
N PRO A 322 -17.09 -28.85 -0.84
CA PRO A 322 -18.06 -28.45 -1.84
C PRO A 322 -17.74 -27.04 -2.41
N PRO A 323 -18.19 -26.73 -3.65
CA PRO A 323 -17.81 -25.50 -4.36
C PRO A 323 -18.01 -24.21 -3.56
N GLU A 324 -19.14 -24.08 -2.87
CA GLU A 324 -19.49 -22.89 -2.10
C GLU A 324 -18.67 -22.72 -0.83
N ARG A 325 -18.00 -23.77 -0.33
CA ARG A 325 -17.04 -23.68 0.76
C ARG A 325 -15.66 -23.31 0.25
N ARG A 326 -15.22 -23.92 -0.85
CA ARG A 326 -13.96 -23.56 -1.53
C ARG A 326 -13.98 -22.08 -1.94
N PHE A 327 -15.10 -21.62 -2.49
CA PHE A 327 -15.33 -20.26 -2.96
C PHE A 327 -15.91 -19.32 -1.88
N THR A 328 -15.51 -19.49 -0.61
CA THR A 328 -15.92 -18.55 0.44
C THR A 328 -15.40 -17.14 0.12
N GLN A 329 -16.25 -16.12 0.23
CA GLN A 329 -15.90 -14.72 -0.07
C GLN A 329 -15.64 -13.94 1.22
N TRP A 330 -14.42 -13.42 1.41
CA TRP A 330 -14.07 -12.61 2.58
C TRP A 330 -14.13 -11.12 2.28
N MET A 331 -14.99 -10.39 2.99
CA MET A 331 -15.15 -8.94 2.82
C MET A 331 -14.10 -8.12 3.57
N LYS A 332 -13.39 -8.72 4.53
CA LYS A 332 -12.32 -8.08 5.31
C LYS A 332 -11.03 -8.88 5.22
N THR A 333 -9.92 -8.19 4.96
CA THR A 333 -8.58 -8.79 4.90
C THR A 333 -8.20 -9.45 6.22
N ALA A 334 -8.45 -8.80 7.36
CA ALA A 334 -8.11 -9.35 8.68
C ALA A 334 -8.78 -10.71 8.97
N THR A 335 -10.06 -10.86 8.61
CA THR A 335 -10.76 -12.15 8.82
C THR A 335 -10.27 -13.25 7.89
N LEU A 336 -9.82 -12.89 6.68
CA LEU A 336 -9.21 -13.83 5.75
C LEU A 336 -7.85 -14.30 6.24
N LEU A 337 -6.99 -13.37 6.64
CA LEU A 337 -5.66 -13.69 7.17
C LEU A 337 -5.75 -14.53 8.44
N ASN A 338 -6.61 -14.16 9.39
CA ASN A 338 -6.84 -14.95 10.59
C ASN A 338 -7.32 -16.38 10.25
N HIS A 339 -8.13 -16.55 9.19
CA HIS A 339 -8.54 -17.86 8.74
C HIS A 339 -7.35 -18.64 8.17
N ILE A 340 -6.54 -18.02 7.29
CA ILE A 340 -5.33 -18.62 6.71
C ILE A 340 -4.35 -19.05 7.81
N ASP A 341 -4.02 -18.13 8.72
CA ASP A 341 -3.05 -18.37 9.79
C ASP A 341 -3.56 -19.48 10.75
N ASN A 342 -4.80 -19.38 11.24
CA ASN A 342 -5.29 -20.28 12.28
C ASN A 342 -5.74 -21.65 11.79
N GLN A 343 -6.28 -21.75 10.57
CA GLN A 343 -6.87 -22.99 10.06
C GLN A 343 -5.90 -23.79 9.18
N HIS A 344 -4.91 -23.13 8.58
CA HIS A 344 -4.02 -23.75 7.60
C HIS A 344 -2.56 -23.65 8.02
N LEU A 345 -2.00 -22.44 8.14
CA LEU A 345 -0.56 -22.27 8.38
C LEU A 345 -0.10 -22.78 9.75
N SER A 346 -0.92 -22.65 10.79
CA SER A 346 -0.64 -23.19 12.14
C SER A 346 -0.44 -24.71 12.18
N LYS A 347 -0.91 -25.42 11.15
CA LYS A 347 -0.83 -26.88 11.03
C LYS A 347 0.35 -27.35 10.18
N LEU A 348 1.08 -26.43 9.55
CA LEU A 348 2.23 -26.75 8.71
C LEU A 348 3.50 -26.88 9.56
N SER A 349 4.33 -27.88 9.26
CA SER A 349 5.65 -28.04 9.85
C SER A 349 6.64 -27.06 9.21
N PHE A 350 7.50 -26.45 10.03
CA PHE A 350 8.45 -25.41 9.62
C PHE A 350 9.59 -25.90 8.72
N GLU A 351 9.87 -27.21 8.72
CA GLU A 351 11.08 -27.78 8.12
C GLU A 351 10.88 -28.34 6.70
N LYS A 352 9.63 -28.44 6.23
CA LYS A 352 9.33 -29.01 4.91
C LYS A 352 9.13 -27.93 3.85
N ALA A 353 9.51 -28.29 2.63
CA ALA A 353 9.15 -27.52 1.45
C ALA A 353 7.61 -27.56 1.29
N ILE A 354 6.98 -26.39 1.19
CA ILE A 354 5.52 -26.23 1.15
C ILE A 354 5.11 -25.75 -0.25
N LEU A 355 4.24 -26.53 -0.88
CA LEU A 355 3.61 -26.15 -2.15
C LEU A 355 2.58 -25.04 -1.94
N CYS A 356 2.47 -24.13 -2.91
CA CYS A 356 1.33 -23.22 -2.93
C CYS A 356 0.04 -24.03 -3.12
N PRO A 357 -0.94 -23.91 -2.22
CA PRO A 357 -2.18 -24.69 -2.32
C PRO A 357 -3.15 -24.13 -3.38
N HIS A 358 -2.81 -23.03 -4.05
CA HIS A 358 -3.71 -22.41 -5.02
C HIS A 358 -3.69 -23.17 -6.35
N PRO A 359 -4.85 -23.53 -6.95
CA PRO A 359 -4.90 -24.31 -8.19
C PRO A 359 -4.12 -23.72 -9.38
N CYS A 360 -4.02 -22.38 -9.46
CA CYS A 360 -3.29 -21.71 -10.55
C CYS A 360 -1.76 -21.66 -10.37
N CYS A 361 -1.21 -22.18 -9.29
CA CYS A 361 0.23 -22.07 -8.98
C CYS A 361 1.04 -23.34 -9.29
N GLY A 362 0.38 -24.40 -9.75
CA GLY A 362 1.04 -25.68 -10.06
C GLY A 362 1.84 -26.21 -8.87
N ASP A 363 2.97 -26.87 -9.16
CA ASP A 363 3.83 -27.50 -8.16
C ASP A 363 4.92 -26.55 -7.61
N THR A 364 4.65 -25.25 -7.57
CA THR A 364 5.64 -24.28 -7.07
C THR A 364 5.85 -24.46 -5.57
N ASN A 365 7.12 -24.67 -5.19
CA ASN A 365 7.52 -25.08 -3.85
C ASN A 365 8.31 -23.99 -3.13
N TYR A 366 8.03 -23.76 -1.86
CA TYR A 366 8.64 -22.71 -1.04
C TYR A 366 9.29 -23.29 0.21
N LYS A 367 10.47 -22.76 0.57
CA LYS A 367 11.13 -23.10 1.83
C LYS A 367 10.41 -22.42 3.00
N GLY A 368 9.64 -23.21 3.75
CA GLY A 368 8.95 -22.77 4.96
C GLY A 368 7.79 -21.78 4.74
N VAL A 369 7.11 -21.46 5.84
CA VAL A 369 5.90 -20.62 5.85
C VAL A 369 6.19 -19.19 5.37
N THR A 370 7.38 -18.67 5.66
CA THR A 370 7.79 -17.31 5.26
C THR A 370 7.87 -17.16 3.75
N GLY A 371 8.45 -18.14 3.04
CA GLY A 371 8.50 -18.17 1.58
C GLY A 371 7.10 -18.21 0.97
N LEU A 372 6.23 -19.07 1.48
CA LEU A 372 4.84 -19.16 1.04
C LEU A 372 4.05 -17.84 1.29
N LYS A 373 4.25 -17.18 2.43
CA LYS A 373 3.63 -15.87 2.71
C LYS A 373 4.10 -14.79 1.75
N ARG A 374 5.38 -14.81 1.35
CA ARG A 374 5.92 -13.89 0.34
C ARG A 374 5.26 -14.14 -1.02
N HIS A 375 5.13 -15.40 -1.42
CA HIS A 375 4.38 -15.79 -2.62
C HIS A 375 2.93 -15.31 -2.58
N PHE A 376 2.22 -15.51 -1.46
CA PHE A 376 0.87 -14.99 -1.25
C PHE A 376 0.78 -13.46 -1.42
N TYR A 377 1.80 -12.73 -0.99
CA TYR A 377 1.88 -11.28 -1.19
C TYR A 377 2.18 -10.90 -2.66
N ASN A 378 3.03 -11.67 -3.34
CA ASN A 378 3.50 -11.48 -4.72
C ASN A 378 2.43 -11.83 -5.77
N VAL A 379 1.99 -13.08 -5.79
CA VAL A 379 1.11 -13.65 -6.81
C VAL A 379 -0.36 -13.46 -6.42
N HIS A 380 -0.68 -13.71 -5.16
CA HIS A 380 -2.08 -13.73 -4.72
C HIS A 380 -2.58 -12.39 -4.18
N THR A 381 -1.73 -11.37 -4.05
CA THR A 381 -2.04 -10.04 -3.47
C THR A 381 -2.63 -10.06 -2.05
N LEU A 382 -2.32 -11.09 -1.28
CA LEU A 382 -2.70 -11.19 0.13
C LEU A 382 -1.80 -10.28 0.97
N ARG A 383 -2.19 -9.02 1.06
CA ARG A 383 -1.46 -8.01 1.84
C ARG A 383 -1.72 -8.24 3.33
N GLU A 384 -0.68 -8.65 4.05
CA GLU A 384 -0.72 -8.67 5.51
C GLU A 384 -1.02 -7.27 6.04
N SER A 385 -1.92 -7.18 7.03
CA SER A 385 -2.11 -5.94 7.77
C SER A 385 -0.80 -5.61 8.47
N ARG A 386 -0.07 -4.60 7.99
CA ARG A 386 1.12 -4.11 8.68
C ARG A 386 0.71 -3.84 10.12
N SER A 387 1.26 -4.60 11.07
CA SER A 387 1.24 -4.22 12.47
C SER A 387 1.67 -2.76 12.51
N ASN A 388 0.83 -1.87 13.03
CA ASN A 388 1.21 -0.49 13.27
C ASN A 388 2.63 -0.52 13.87
N CYS A 389 3.60 0.07 13.19
CA CYS A 389 5.03 -0.07 13.46
C CYS A 389 5.46 0.60 14.79
N VAL A 390 4.62 0.54 15.83
CA VAL A 390 4.79 1.24 17.10
C VAL A 390 4.63 0.31 18.31
N SER A 391 4.19 -0.96 18.18
CA SER A 391 4.01 -1.82 19.38
C SER A 391 4.50 -3.27 19.30
N ARG A 392 5.20 -3.67 18.23
CA ARG A 392 6.03 -4.90 18.28
C ARG A 392 7.40 -4.56 17.72
N LYS A 393 8.39 -4.44 18.62
CA LYS A 393 9.78 -4.64 18.23
C LYS A 393 9.80 -5.97 17.49
N ARG A 394 10.05 -5.96 16.17
CA ARG A 394 10.48 -7.18 15.50
C ARG A 394 11.82 -7.52 16.14
N THR A 395 11.83 -8.49 17.05
CA THR A 395 13.00 -9.35 17.20
C THR A 395 13.12 -10.06 15.87
N TRP A 396 13.94 -9.48 14.99
CA TRP A 396 14.49 -10.23 13.87
C TRP A 396 15.39 -11.26 14.52
N ASP A 397 14.92 -12.49 14.58
CA ASP A 397 15.76 -13.61 14.92
C ASP A 397 16.63 -13.89 13.70
N PHE A 398 17.90 -13.50 13.79
CA PHE A 398 18.92 -13.76 12.77
C PHE A 398 19.52 -15.16 12.92
N SER A 399 18.87 -16.06 13.67
CA SER A 399 19.33 -17.43 13.88
C SER A 399 19.53 -18.20 12.57
N ASP A 400 18.68 -17.97 11.56
CA ASP A 400 18.77 -18.65 10.25
C ASP A 400 19.93 -18.13 9.37
N ASP A 401 20.29 -16.85 9.48
CA ASP A 401 21.35 -16.24 8.65
C ASP A 401 22.75 -16.61 9.15
N ARG A 402 22.89 -17.03 10.42
CA ARG A 402 24.18 -17.39 11.02
C ARG A 402 24.69 -18.76 10.57
N ALA A 403 23.78 -19.68 10.25
CA ALA A 403 24.13 -21.04 9.83
C ALA A 403 24.79 -21.10 8.44
N GLN A 404 24.62 -20.07 7.59
CA GLN A 404 25.21 -20.04 6.24
C GLN A 404 26.60 -19.42 6.18
N LEU A 405 27.05 -18.72 7.24
CA LEU A 405 28.35 -18.05 7.25
C LEU A 405 29.47 -18.87 7.90
N ASP A 406 29.13 -19.92 8.67
CA ASP A 406 30.12 -20.74 9.38
C ASP A 406 30.68 -21.93 8.57
N GLU A 407 30.12 -22.26 7.40
CA GLU A 407 30.62 -23.37 6.55
C GLU A 407 31.66 -22.94 5.49
N ALA A 408 31.98 -21.66 5.37
CA ALA A 408 32.89 -21.16 4.34
C ALA A 408 34.07 -20.37 4.90
N ARG A 409 35.01 -21.07 5.58
CA ARG A 409 36.49 -20.90 5.49
C ARG A 409 37.21 -21.56 6.67
N PRO A 410 38.18 -22.47 6.43
CA PRO A 410 39.18 -22.81 7.44
C PRO A 410 40.44 -21.94 7.31
N VAL A 411 41.12 -21.75 8.45
CA VAL A 411 42.53 -21.31 8.64
C VAL A 411 42.75 -19.77 8.52
N GLU A 412 43.50 -19.04 9.36
CA GLU A 412 44.65 -19.33 10.24
C GLU A 412 44.76 -18.29 11.37
N ASN A 413 45.50 -18.69 12.41
CA ASN A 413 45.71 -18.01 13.69
C ASN A 413 46.83 -16.96 13.59
N SER A 414 46.58 -15.71 13.99
CA SER A 414 47.65 -14.79 14.42
C SER A 414 47.12 -13.83 15.49
N GLY A 415 47.62 -14.00 16.71
CA GLY A 415 47.21 -13.23 17.87
C GLY A 415 47.82 -11.84 17.91
N VAL A 416 47.07 -10.89 18.48
CA VAL A 416 47.59 -9.76 19.26
C VAL A 416 46.57 -9.39 20.34
N ASP A 417 47.11 -9.07 21.50
CA ASP A 417 46.51 -8.96 22.84
C ASP A 417 45.33 -7.98 23.02
N ARG A 418 44.35 -8.39 23.85
CA ARG A 418 43.37 -7.50 24.48
C ARG A 418 43.72 -7.30 25.95
N ALA A 419 44.14 -6.09 26.29
CA ALA A 419 44.20 -5.62 27.67
C ALA A 419 42.77 -5.38 28.22
N THR A 420 42.55 -5.95 29.40
CA THR A 420 41.43 -5.78 30.34
C THR A 420 41.36 -4.38 30.93
N VAL A 421 40.15 -3.83 31.09
CA VAL A 421 39.76 -3.08 32.31
C VAL A 421 38.28 -3.34 32.60
N GLU A 422 38.03 -3.92 33.77
CA GLU A 422 36.76 -3.97 34.51
C GLU A 422 36.23 -2.54 34.78
N GLU A 423 34.94 -2.24 34.91
CA GLU A 423 34.31 -2.25 36.23
C GLU A 423 32.79 -1.95 36.14
N SER A 424 32.05 -2.76 36.90
CA SER A 424 30.97 -2.42 37.84
C SER A 424 29.86 -1.41 37.46
N CYS A 425 28.61 -1.89 37.56
CA CYS A 425 27.44 -1.03 37.72
C CYS A 425 26.56 -1.60 38.85
N GLN A 426 26.39 -0.81 39.91
CA GLN A 426 25.48 -1.03 41.05
C GLN A 426 24.70 0.28 41.33
N PRO A 427 23.59 0.25 42.11
CA PRO A 427 22.32 0.87 41.71
C PRO A 427 21.81 2.05 42.57
N ARG A 428 20.64 2.60 42.14
CA ARG A 428 19.66 3.52 42.79
C ARG A 428 19.95 5.04 42.59
N ASP A 429 18.99 5.97 42.45
CA ASP A 429 17.62 6.09 42.98
C ASP A 429 16.68 7.00 42.13
N GLN A 430 15.38 6.75 42.32
CA GLN A 430 14.13 7.55 42.24
C GLN A 430 14.06 8.93 41.56
N CYS A 431 12.95 9.16 40.82
CA CYS A 431 12.14 10.40 40.88
C CYS A 431 10.70 10.17 40.36
N ASP A 432 9.75 10.77 41.09
CA ASP A 432 8.30 10.62 41.06
C ASP A 432 7.58 11.11 39.80
N GLY A 433 6.43 10.48 39.50
CA GLY A 433 5.44 10.95 38.52
C GLY A 433 4.10 11.31 39.20
N PRO A 434 3.38 12.33 38.73
CA PRO A 434 2.12 12.77 39.34
C PRO A 434 0.91 11.87 39.00
N PRO A 435 -0.14 11.86 39.84
CA PRO A 435 -1.17 10.80 39.88
C PRO A 435 -2.30 10.97 38.85
N GLN A 436 -2.81 9.83 38.36
CA GLN A 436 -4.03 9.72 37.55
C GLN A 436 -5.30 9.71 38.43
N PRO A 437 -6.42 10.31 38.00
CA PRO A 437 -7.69 10.19 38.70
C PRO A 437 -8.40 8.86 38.40
N ALA A 438 -8.93 8.29 39.47
CA ALA A 438 -9.48 6.94 39.58
C ALA A 438 -10.86 6.73 38.94
N SER A 439 -11.03 5.52 38.44
CA SER A 439 -12.29 4.86 38.08
C SER A 439 -13.29 4.79 39.24
N LYS A 440 -14.56 5.16 39.00
CA LYS A 440 -15.68 4.80 39.90
C LYS A 440 -16.39 3.54 39.42
N LYS A 441 -16.44 2.55 40.31
CA LYS A 441 -17.21 1.30 40.24
C LYS A 441 -18.72 1.56 40.40
N ARG A 442 -19.50 0.65 39.82
CA ARG A 442 -20.92 0.36 40.10
C ARG A 442 -21.23 0.26 41.59
N ARG A 443 -22.44 0.69 41.98
CA ARG A 443 -23.24 0.09 43.07
C ARG A 443 -24.72 0.11 42.72
N SER A 444 -25.40 -0.84 43.34
CA SER A 444 -26.72 -1.41 43.07
C SER A 444 -27.90 -0.55 43.54
N SER A 445 -29.09 -0.95 43.05
CA SER A 445 -30.48 -0.58 43.39
C SER A 445 -30.82 -0.54 44.90
N PRO A 446 -32.00 -0.01 45.31
CA PRO A 446 -33.33 -0.57 44.96
C PRO A 446 -34.04 0.15 43.81
#